data_AF-A0A430JD86-F1
#
_entry.id   AF-A0A430JD86-F1
#
_cell.length_a   1.000
_cell.length_b   1.000
_cell.length_c   1.000
_cell.angle_alpha   90.00
_cell.angle_beta   90.00
_cell.angle_gamma   90.00
#
_symmetry.space_group_name_H-M   'P 1'
#
loop_
_entity.id
_entity.type
_entity.pdbx_description
1 polymer ?
#
loop_
_entity_poly.entity_id
_entity_poly.type
_entity_poly.pdbx_seq_one_letter_code
_entity_poly.pdbx_strand_id
1 'polypeptide(L)' 'MILMTILFVAIGTYEFHYMYKRGRKKRTYWIVALSMLAAYLLDMSVYTIRDLPGFNQAISFFFKF' A
#
# COMPACT_ATOMS: atom_id res chain seq x y z
N MET A 1 3.47 -2.45 -9.81
CA MET A 1 4.36 -1.90 -8.77
C MET A 1 4.65 -0.42 -8.97
N ILE A 2 5.54 -0.02 -9.89
CA ILE A 2 5.96 1.40 -10.08
C ILE A 2 4.77 2.35 -10.27
N LEU A 3 3.79 1.99 -11.11
CA LEU A 3 2.62 2.83 -11.40
C LEU A 3 1.71 3.04 -10.17
N MET A 4 1.52 2.00 -9.35
CA MET A 4 0.77 2.09 -8.09
C MET A 4 1.52 2.92 -7.05
N THR A 5 2.85 2.77 -6.96
CA THR A 5 3.67 3.59 -6.06
C THR A 5 3.57 5.07 -6.42
N ILE A 6 3.59 5.42 -7.71
CA ILE A 6 3.43 6.80 -8.17
C ILE A 6 2.04 7.35 -7.79
N LEU A 7 0.98 6.56 -7.96
CA LEU A 7 -0.37 6.97 -7.57
C LEU A 7 -0.47 7.22 -6.06
N PHE A 8 0.08 6.35 -5.22
CA PHE A 8 0.10 6.55 -3.76
C PHE A 8 0.88 7.81 -3.35
N VAL A 9 1.99 8.11 -4.02
CA VAL A 9 2.76 9.35 -3.78
C VAL A 9 1.96 10.59 -4.19
N ALA A 10 1.26 10.56 -5.33
CA ALA A 10 0.41 11.66 -5.78
C ALA A 10 -0.77 11.91 -4.82
N ILE A 11 -1.43 10.86 -4.36
CA ILE A 11 -2.51 10.96 -3.37
C ILE A 11 -1.95 11.48 -2.04
N GLY A 12 -0.77 11.00 -1.62
CA GLY A 12 -0.19 11.36 -0.33
C GLY A 12 0.21 12.83 -0.28
N THR A 13 0.80 13.33 -1.36
CA THR A 13 1.14 14.75 -1.51
C THR A 13 -0.10 15.64 -1.57
N TYR A 14 -1.16 15.21 -2.26
CA TYR A 14 -2.45 15.91 -2.29
C TYR A 14 -3.09 16.01 -0.90
N GLU A 15 -3.21 14.89 -0.18
CA GLU A 15 -3.79 14.85 1.17
C GLU A 15 -2.99 15.69 2.16
N PHE A 16 -1.65 15.61 2.09
CA PHE A 16 -0.79 16.41 2.94
C PHE A 16 -0.94 17.91 2.67
N HIS A 17 -0.99 18.30 1.40
CA HIS A 17 -1.22 19.70 1.00
C HIS A 17 -2.62 20.19 1.44
N TYR A 18 -3.66 19.36 1.29
CA TYR A 18 -5.01 19.67 1.73
C TYR A 18 -5.09 19.88 3.25
N MET A 19 -4.48 18.97 4.03
CA MET A 19 -4.44 19.08 5.49
C MET A 19 -3.66 20.32 5.96
N TYR A 20 -2.57 20.65 5.27
CA TYR A 20 -1.76 21.85 5.55
C TYR A 20 -2.56 23.13 5.29
N LYS A 21 -3.17 23.23 4.10
CA LYS A 21 -4.00 24.40 3.72
C LYS A 21 -5.21 24.60 4.64
N ARG A 22 -5.76 23.53 5.20
CA ARG A 22 -6.90 23.56 6.14
C ARG A 22 -6.48 23.72 7.61
N GLY A 23 -5.19 23.82 7.92
CA GLY A 23 -4.70 23.96 9.30
C GLY A 23 -5.13 22.83 10.22
N ARG A 24 -5.18 21.58 9.72
CA ARG A 24 -5.66 20.43 10.50
C ARG A 24 -4.73 20.13 11.68
N LYS A 25 -5.27 19.49 12.73
CA LYS A 25 -4.49 19.11 13.92
C LYS A 25 -3.46 18.04 13.56
N LYS A 26 -2.30 18.06 14.22
CA LYS A 26 -1.21 17.07 14.04
C LYS A 26 -1.68 15.61 14.13
N ARG A 27 -2.69 15.32 14.96
CA ARG A 27 -3.29 13.98 15.07
C ARG A 27 -3.93 13.49 13.76
N THR A 28 -4.56 14.38 12.99
CA THR A 28 -5.20 14.02 11.71
C THR A 28 -4.17 13.58 10.68
N TYR A 29 -2.97 14.18 10.66
CA TYR A 29 -1.88 13.74 9.78
C TYR A 29 -1.46 12.31 10.06
N TRP A 30 -1.32 11.93 11.34
CA TRP A 30 -0.97 10.57 11.72
C TRP A 30 -2.04 9.55 11.32
N ILE A 31 -3.32 9.89 11.47
CA ILE A 31 -4.43 9.03 11.06
C ILE A 31 -4.42 8.82 9.55
N VAL A 32 -4.30 9.89 8.77
CA VAL A 32 -4.26 9.81 7.31
C VAL A 32 -3.02 9.04 6.84
N ALA A 33 -1.84 9.33 7.39
CA ALA A 33 -0.61 8.60 7.07
C ALA A 33 -0.72 7.09 7.38
N LEU A 34 -1.29 6.72 8.54
CA LEU A 34 -1.53 5.31 8.90
C LEU A 34 -2.52 4.64 7.95
N SER A 35 -3.61 5.32 7.58
CA SER A 35 -4.58 4.77 6.63
C SER A 35 -3.98 4.56 5.23
N MET A 36 -3.15 5.49 4.76
CA MET A 36 -2.46 5.34 3.47
C MET A 36 -1.42 4.22 3.51
N LEU A 37 -0.69 4.09 4.61
CA LEU A 37 0.29 3.02 4.79
C LEU A 37 -0.40 1.65 4.84
N ALA A 38 -1.53 1.54 5.55
CA ALA A 38 -2.32 0.32 5.59
C ALA A 38 -2.88 -0.06 4.19
N ALA A 39 -3.40 0.93 3.45
CA ALA A 39 -3.89 0.72 2.09
C ALA A 39 -2.77 0.27 1.12
N TYR A 40 -1.58 0.87 1.23
CA TYR A 40 -0.41 0.48 0.43
C TYR A 40 0.06 -0.94 0.76
N LEU A 41 0.09 -1.31 2.04
CA LEU A 41 0.44 -2.67 2.46
C LEU A 41 -0.57 -3.71 1.99
N LEU A 42 -1.87 -3.38 1.99
CA LEU A 42 -2.91 -4.24 1.43
C LEU A 42 -2.75 -4.42 -0.08
N ASP A 43 -2.47 -3.34 -0.82
CA ASP A 43 -2.25 -3.44 -2.26
C ASP A 43 -0.98 -4.28 -2.56
N MET A 44 0.08 -4.07 -1.79
CA MET A 44 1.29 -4.90 -1.82
C MET A 44 1.01 -6.38 -1.52
N SER A 45 0.20 -6.70 -0.51
CA SER A 45 -0.13 -8.09 -0.17
C SER A 45 -0.97 -8.75 -1.27
N VAL A 46 -1.90 -8.03 -1.88
CA VAL A 46 -2.68 -8.52 -3.01
C VAL A 46 -1.78 -8.78 -4.22
N TYR A 47 -0.89 -7.85 -4.56
CA TYR A 47 0.04 -8.04 -5.68
C TYR A 47 1.05 -9.16 -5.44
N THR A 48 1.60 -9.28 -4.23
CA THR A 48 2.50 -10.41 -3.89
C THR A 48 1.77 -11.76 -3.94
N ILE A 49 0.49 -11.82 -3.58
CA ILE A 49 -0.35 -13.02 -3.74
C ILE A 49 -0.70 -13.28 -5.22
N ARG A 50 -0.72 -12.24 -6.05
CA ARG A 50 -1.02 -12.36 -7.49
C ARG A 50 0.20 -12.72 -8.34
N ASP A 51 1.39 -12.29 -7.93
CA ASP A 51 2.70 -12.70 -8.50
C ASP A 51 3.23 -13.99 -7.87
N LEU A 52 2.53 -14.56 -6.87
CA LEU A 52 2.76 -15.94 -6.45
C LEU A 52 2.43 -16.83 -7.65
N PRO A 53 3.38 -17.64 -8.14
CA PRO A 53 3.09 -18.51 -9.24
C PRO A 53 1.94 -19.43 -8.82
N GLY A 54 0.91 -19.52 -9.66
CA GLY A 54 -0.39 -20.08 -9.29
C GLY A 54 -0.24 -21.33 -8.42
N PHE A 55 -1.02 -21.40 -7.32
CA PHE A 55 -1.08 -22.37 -6.22
C PHE A 55 -0.32 -23.71 -6.40
N ASN A 56 -0.39 -24.30 -7.59
CA ASN A 56 0.46 -25.41 -8.05
C ASN A 56 1.98 -25.24 -7.83
N GLN A 57 2.57 -24.05 -8.02
CA GLN A 57 4.02 -23.89 -7.81
C GLN A 57 4.40 -23.78 -6.33
N ALA A 58 3.54 -23.18 -5.49
CA ALA A 58 3.71 -23.19 -4.04
C ALA A 58 3.64 -24.62 -3.46
N ILE A 59 2.72 -25.44 -3.97
CA ILE A 59 2.62 -26.87 -3.63
C ILE A 59 3.90 -27.61 -4.06
N SER A 60 4.41 -27.38 -5.27
CA SER A 60 5.64 -28.03 -5.73
C SER A 60 6.90 -27.66 -4.92
N PHE A 61 6.89 -26.55 -4.18
CA PHE A 61 7.97 -26.16 -3.26
C PHE A 61 7.83 -26.83 -1.88
N PHE A 62 6.59 -26.97 -1.40
CA PHE A 62 6.30 -27.63 -0.12
C PHE A 62 6.40 -29.16 -0.17
N PHE A 63 6.12 -29.79 -1.31
CA PHE A 63 6.16 -31.24 -1.49
C PHE A 63 7.49 -31.74 -2.10
N LYS A 64 8.52 -30.90 -2.19
CA LYS A 64 9.87 -31.29 -2.64
C LYS A 64 10.78 -31.60 -1.45
N PHE A 65 10.30 -32.45 -0.55
CA PHE A 65 11.08 -33.10 0.50
C PHE A 65 10.70 -34.58 0.56
#